data_AF-A0A1C2GHB8-F1
#
_entry.id   AF-A0A1C2GHB8-F1
#
_cell.length_a   1.000
_cell.length_b   1.000
_cell.length_c   1.000
_cell.angle_alpha   90.00
_cell.angle_beta   90.00
_cell.angle_gamma   90.00
#
_symmetry.space_group_name_H-M   'P 1'
#
loop_
_entity.id
_entity.type
_entity.pdbx_description
1 polymer ?
#
loop_
_entity_poly.entity_id
_entity_poly.type
_entity_poly.pdbx_seq_one_letter_code
_entity_poly.pdbx_strand_id
1 'polypeptide(L)'
;MEQIERIRKKLKEAKIADKKLGVFGACNHKYIVNEPVTGAELTAFEQRYGVILPACYKSFLLHIGNGGYSYFDSSAGPFYGIYPLGKGADELVLEPEKYLQQQCILHPEMQKEEWNMLCRTINETENISDEDYEAELGKIYSGVLPIGSQGCTYIHAIVLTGPYAGKVVNLDLDRQHPKFTYENNFLDWYERWLDEVISGDLIKDTPSWFGYSIGGTDKILLERFFSTTNEKNKLDCLKGILSKSKIQPVTINTIEGVYPESAGEIRRILLELLTKFAYVKAKPFLVDYISIDIAHVFQCVFTYAKERSAEWRPIIEANMALINDPEAFRFCAYLLIEMKFDFGPLILPFITFDDRDIKVTAFYALGTLSNKRQYVDAFITGLHDKSNKVVHAALQALENVKDRKLIAHYRDLADRFPVEQDFVLVNLQLRLKEYGLTLDSLRTPQDIYLEQPSKKWFQFWK
;
A
#
# COMPACT_ATOMS: atom_id res chain seq x y z
N MET A 1 -15.25 6.74 33.38
CA MET A 1 -15.13 5.39 33.96
C MET A 1 -15.80 4.32 33.13
N GLU A 2 -17.06 4.47 32.69
CA GLU A 2 -17.75 3.41 31.93
C GLU A 2 -17.01 2.98 30.64
N GLN A 3 -16.52 3.93 29.83
CA GLN A 3 -15.75 3.64 28.61
C GLN A 3 -14.45 2.87 28.88
N ILE A 4 -13.77 3.18 29.98
CA ILE A 4 -12.53 2.50 30.38
C ILE A 4 -12.80 1.03 30.69
N GLU A 5 -13.88 0.73 31.41
CA GLU A 5 -14.28 -0.66 31.68
C GLU A 5 -14.65 -1.41 30.39
N ARG A 6 -15.35 -0.75 29.46
CA ARG A 6 -15.63 -1.32 28.14
C ARG A 6 -14.35 -1.64 27.38
N ILE A 7 -13.38 -0.72 27.34
CA ILE A 7 -12.09 -0.94 26.67
C ILE A 7 -11.31 -2.10 27.30
N ARG A 8 -11.23 -2.16 28.64
CA ARG A 8 -10.58 -3.27 29.36
C ARG A 8 -11.23 -4.62 29.03
N LYS A 9 -12.56 -4.65 28.93
CA LYS A 9 -13.31 -5.85 28.52
C LYS A 9 -13.00 -6.20 27.05
N LYS A 10 -13.08 -5.22 26.16
CA LYS A 10 -12.83 -5.37 24.73
C LYS A 10 -11.41 -5.84 24.42
N LEU A 11 -10.39 -5.43 25.18
CA LEU A 11 -9.03 -5.97 25.05
C LEU A 11 -8.97 -7.50 25.24
N LYS A 12 -9.72 -8.02 26.23
CA LYS A 12 -9.83 -9.46 26.48
C LYS A 12 -10.61 -10.14 25.35
N GLU A 13 -11.71 -9.54 24.91
CA GLU A 13 -12.53 -10.04 23.79
C GLU A 13 -11.74 -10.06 22.46
N ALA A 14 -10.97 -9.01 22.18
CA ALA A 14 -10.12 -8.88 21.00
C ALA A 14 -9.06 -9.99 20.96
N LYS A 15 -8.41 -10.28 22.10
CA LYS A 15 -7.47 -11.40 22.22
C LYS A 15 -8.12 -12.77 21.96
N ILE A 16 -9.40 -12.92 22.31
CA ILE A 16 -10.18 -14.14 22.06
C ILE A 16 -10.62 -14.22 20.60
N ALA A 17 -10.97 -13.09 19.96
CA ALA A 17 -11.37 -13.02 18.57
C ALA A 17 -10.18 -13.31 17.63
N ASP A 18 -9.02 -12.71 17.91
CA ASP A 18 -7.81 -12.87 17.11
C ASP A 18 -6.83 -13.89 17.73
N LYS A 19 -7.29 -15.14 17.88
CA LYS A 19 -6.49 -16.22 18.51
C LYS A 19 -5.18 -16.50 17.79
N LYS A 20 -5.12 -16.23 16.49
CA LYS A 20 -3.95 -16.47 15.63
C LYS A 20 -3.04 -15.25 15.50
N LEU A 21 -3.39 -14.12 16.14
CA LEU A 21 -2.65 -12.86 16.04
C LEU A 21 -2.50 -12.40 14.58
N GLY A 22 -3.57 -12.53 13.79
CA GLY A 22 -3.64 -12.19 12.38
C GLY A 22 -3.95 -10.72 12.11
N VAL A 23 -4.35 -9.93 13.12
CA VAL A 23 -4.39 -8.47 12.98
C VAL A 23 -2.97 -7.94 12.84
N PHE A 24 -2.75 -6.99 11.93
CA PHE A 24 -1.44 -6.39 11.73
C PHE A 24 -0.86 -5.83 13.04
N GLY A 25 0.33 -6.31 13.42
CA GLY A 25 1.02 -5.98 14.66
C GLY A 25 0.63 -6.78 15.91
N ALA A 26 -0.47 -7.53 15.88
CA ALA A 26 -0.92 -8.33 17.02
C ALA A 26 0.07 -9.44 17.43
N CYS A 27 0.86 -9.94 16.48
CA CYS A 27 1.94 -10.90 16.75
C CYS A 27 3.00 -10.35 17.73
N ASN A 28 3.19 -9.02 17.76
CA ASN A 28 4.12 -8.32 18.64
C ASN A 28 3.47 -7.96 19.99
N HIS A 29 2.40 -7.17 19.96
CA HIS A 29 1.79 -6.63 21.19
C HIS A 29 0.92 -7.65 21.94
N LYS A 30 0.39 -8.69 21.26
CA LYS A 30 -0.38 -9.81 21.86
C LYS A 30 -1.58 -9.37 22.72
N TYR A 31 -2.15 -8.21 22.40
CA TYR A 31 -3.19 -7.51 23.17
C TYR A 31 -2.80 -7.21 24.63
N ILE A 32 -1.51 -7.05 24.91
CA ILE A 32 -1.00 -6.73 26.24
C ILE A 32 -0.75 -5.22 26.36
N VAL A 33 -1.19 -4.66 27.48
CA VAL A 33 -0.90 -3.30 27.93
C VAL A 33 -0.27 -3.44 29.32
N ASN A 34 0.87 -2.79 29.56
CA ASN A 34 1.54 -2.79 30.86
C ASN A 34 0.81 -1.87 31.85
N GLU A 35 1.31 -1.81 33.08
CA GLU A 35 0.68 -1.07 34.18
C GLU A 35 0.47 0.43 33.86
N PRO A 36 -0.62 1.04 34.38
CA PRO A 36 -0.86 2.47 34.26
C PRO A 36 0.27 3.34 34.83
N VAL A 37 0.40 4.56 34.31
CA VAL A 37 1.24 5.59 34.95
C VAL A 37 0.60 6.04 36.26
N THR A 38 1.43 6.48 37.19
CA THR A 38 0.99 7.16 38.41
C THR A 38 0.59 8.61 38.12
N GLY A 39 -0.22 9.20 39.01
CA GLY A 39 -0.55 10.63 38.91
C GLY A 39 0.69 11.54 39.01
N ALA A 40 1.73 11.10 39.72
CA ALA A 40 2.99 11.83 39.84
C ALA A 40 3.78 11.84 38.51
N GLU A 41 3.91 10.69 37.85
CA GLU A 41 4.56 10.60 36.53
C GLU A 41 3.82 11.43 35.48
N LEU A 42 2.48 11.38 35.47
CA LEU A 42 1.67 12.20 34.58
C LEU A 42 1.87 13.69 34.83
N THR A 43 1.85 14.11 36.11
CA THR A 43 2.10 15.52 36.49
C THR A 43 3.51 15.96 36.09
N ALA A 44 4.52 15.11 36.28
CA ALA A 44 5.89 15.42 35.91
C ALA A 44 6.03 15.59 34.38
N PHE A 45 5.35 14.77 33.59
CA PHE A 45 5.30 14.91 32.13
C PHE A 45 4.67 16.25 31.73
N GLU A 46 3.49 16.58 32.28
CA GLU A 46 2.79 17.83 31.99
C GLU A 46 3.62 19.06 32.35
N GLN A 47 4.31 19.03 33.50
CA GLN A 47 5.21 20.09 33.93
C GLN A 47 6.44 20.22 33.02
N ARG A 48 7.04 19.09 32.63
CA ARG A 48 8.23 19.08 31.76
C ARG A 48 7.94 19.75 30.41
N TYR A 49 6.82 19.42 29.79
CA TYR A 49 6.48 19.89 28.45
C TYR A 49 5.58 21.13 28.43
N GLY A 50 5.13 21.61 29.60
CA GLY A 50 4.23 22.77 29.70
C GLY A 50 2.85 22.52 29.09
N VAL A 51 2.38 21.28 29.10
CA VAL A 51 1.12 20.87 28.44
C VAL A 51 0.08 20.39 29.45
N ILE A 52 -1.19 20.46 29.04
CA ILE A 52 -2.26 19.73 29.69
C ILE A 52 -2.70 18.61 28.73
N LEU A 53 -2.45 17.36 29.10
CA LEU A 53 -2.84 16.21 28.28
C LEU A 53 -4.37 16.16 28.12
N PRO A 54 -4.89 15.81 26.93
CA PRO A 54 -6.31 15.60 26.72
C PRO A 54 -6.89 14.57 27.71
N ALA A 55 -8.08 14.85 28.26
CA ALA A 55 -8.69 14.03 29.32
C ALA A 55 -8.88 12.55 28.92
N CYS A 56 -9.16 12.30 27.63
CA CYS A 56 -9.26 10.95 27.06
C CYS A 56 -7.93 10.18 27.18
N TYR A 57 -6.81 10.80 26.82
CA TYR A 57 -5.48 10.20 26.86
C TYR A 57 -4.97 10.06 28.30
N LYS A 58 -5.22 11.05 29.17
CA LYS A 58 -4.98 10.91 30.62
C LYS A 58 -5.69 9.68 31.20
N SER A 59 -6.96 9.50 30.83
CA SER A 59 -7.76 8.38 31.33
C SER A 59 -7.22 7.03 30.84
N PHE A 60 -6.70 6.96 29.60
CA PHE A 60 -6.01 5.76 29.11
C PHE A 60 -4.76 5.46 29.94
N LEU A 61 -3.90 6.46 30.13
CA LEU A 61 -2.63 6.27 30.83
C LEU A 61 -2.80 5.90 32.31
N LEU A 62 -3.79 6.50 32.99
CA LEU A 62 -4.05 6.28 34.42
C LEU A 62 -4.87 5.01 34.71
N HIS A 63 -5.62 4.51 33.73
CA HIS A 63 -6.57 3.43 33.98
C HIS A 63 -6.49 2.26 33.01
N ILE A 64 -5.99 2.41 31.78
CA ILE A 64 -5.84 1.26 30.87
C ILE A 64 -4.41 0.72 30.97
N GLY A 65 -3.40 1.57 30.83
CA GLY A 65 -2.02 1.18 30.99
C GLY A 65 -1.04 2.07 30.21
N ASN A 66 0.25 1.74 30.30
CA ASN A 66 1.32 2.49 29.68
C ASN A 66 2.43 1.57 29.14
N GLY A 67 2.62 1.55 27.82
CA GLY A 67 3.62 0.70 27.17
C GLY A 67 3.29 -0.79 27.18
N GLY A 68 4.21 -1.60 26.66
CA GLY A 68 4.05 -3.03 26.43
C GLY A 68 5.29 -3.67 25.81
N TYR A 69 5.09 -4.79 25.11
CA TYR A 69 6.17 -5.61 24.54
C TYR A 69 6.35 -5.43 23.03
N SER A 70 5.58 -4.53 22.42
CA SER A 70 5.66 -4.29 20.98
C SER A 70 6.86 -3.40 20.64
N TYR A 71 6.99 -3.07 19.36
CA TYR A 71 7.99 -2.12 18.88
C TYR A 71 8.02 -0.86 19.76
N PHE A 72 9.23 -0.40 20.08
CA PHE A 72 9.45 0.77 20.93
C PHE A 72 8.78 0.70 22.31
N ASP A 73 8.69 -0.50 22.89
CA ASP A 73 8.03 -0.78 24.18
C ASP A 73 6.54 -0.38 24.18
N SER A 74 5.89 -0.45 23.02
CA SER A 74 4.49 -0.03 22.87
C SER A 74 3.51 -1.03 23.47
N SER A 75 2.40 -0.50 23.99
CA SER A 75 1.25 -1.28 24.39
C SER A 75 0.48 -1.81 23.19
N ALA A 76 -0.50 -2.69 23.44
CA ALA A 76 -1.51 -3.03 22.46
C ALA A 76 -2.17 -1.78 21.86
N GLY A 77 -2.40 -1.82 20.55
CA GLY A 77 -3.00 -0.75 19.77
C GLY A 77 -2.90 -1.07 18.28
N PRO A 78 -3.47 -0.22 17.41
CA PRO A 78 -3.30 -0.34 15.96
C PRO A 78 -1.83 -0.42 15.55
N PHE A 79 -1.56 -1.13 14.46
CA PHE A 79 -0.22 -1.31 13.89
C PHE A 79 0.80 -1.74 14.96
N TYR A 80 1.84 -0.94 15.21
CA TYR A 80 2.89 -1.30 16.14
C TYR A 80 2.56 -1.00 17.61
N GLY A 81 1.38 -0.44 17.90
CA GLY A 81 0.89 -0.19 19.25
C GLY A 81 0.95 1.27 19.67
N ILE A 82 0.67 1.53 20.95
CA ILE A 82 0.72 2.87 21.54
C ILE A 82 1.99 3.03 22.37
N TYR A 83 2.77 4.07 22.09
CA TYR A 83 4.01 4.38 22.80
C TYR A 83 3.77 4.61 24.29
N PRO A 84 4.74 4.25 25.15
CA PRO A 84 4.79 4.74 26.52
C PRO A 84 4.77 6.28 26.57
N LEU A 85 4.21 6.86 27.63
CA LEU A 85 4.12 8.30 27.84
C LEU A 85 5.49 8.98 27.66
N GLY A 86 5.55 9.90 26.69
CA GLY A 86 6.72 10.71 26.37
C GLY A 86 7.81 10.01 25.56
N LYS A 87 7.63 8.73 25.24
CA LYS A 87 8.54 8.02 24.35
C LYS A 87 8.22 8.40 22.90
N GLY A 88 9.25 8.82 22.16
CA GLY A 88 9.11 9.33 20.79
C GLY A 88 8.55 10.75 20.70
N ALA A 89 8.56 11.52 21.80
CA ALA A 89 8.12 12.92 21.79
C ALA A 89 8.91 13.79 20.80
N ASP A 90 10.14 13.38 20.49
CA ASP A 90 11.07 14.02 19.56
C ASP A 90 10.98 13.49 18.11
N GLU A 91 10.05 12.56 17.79
CA GLU A 91 9.96 11.99 16.43
C GLU A 91 9.53 13.01 15.35
N LEU A 92 8.81 14.08 15.74
CA LEU A 92 8.37 15.13 14.83
C LEU A 92 9.21 16.41 14.90
N VAL A 93 9.82 16.67 16.04
CA VAL A 93 10.54 17.92 16.37
C VAL A 93 11.67 17.60 17.35
N LEU A 94 12.85 18.17 17.18
CA LEU A 94 14.01 17.91 18.05
C LEU A 94 13.86 18.56 19.45
N GLU A 95 13.11 19.66 19.57
CA GLU A 95 12.89 20.38 20.84
C GLU A 95 11.42 20.27 21.34
N PRO A 96 10.94 19.09 21.76
CA PRO A 96 9.53 18.91 22.14
C PRO A 96 9.05 19.81 23.28
N GLU A 97 9.91 20.15 24.25
CA GLU A 97 9.60 21.10 25.34
C GLU A 97 9.20 22.50 24.82
N LYS A 98 9.71 22.89 23.65
CA LYS A 98 9.42 24.18 23.02
C LYS A 98 8.12 24.15 22.22
N TYR A 99 7.84 23.05 21.51
CA TYR A 99 6.77 23.00 20.51
C TYR A 99 5.48 22.30 20.98
N LEU A 100 5.53 21.37 21.94
CA LEU A 100 4.32 20.64 22.37
C LEU A 100 3.29 21.53 23.10
N GLN A 101 3.74 22.60 23.77
CA GLN A 101 2.87 23.57 24.44
C GLN A 101 2.27 24.61 23.49
N GLN A 102 2.77 24.70 22.25
CA GLN A 102 2.28 25.68 21.27
C GLN A 102 0.95 25.25 20.67
N GLN A 103 0.23 26.20 20.08
CA GLN A 103 -1.06 25.96 19.44
C GLN A 103 -0.88 25.04 18.22
N CYS A 104 -1.62 23.93 18.18
CA CYS A 104 -1.71 23.09 16.99
C CYS A 104 -2.43 23.82 15.86
N ILE A 105 -1.78 23.89 14.70
CA ILE A 105 -2.34 24.49 13.48
C ILE A 105 -3.00 23.45 12.57
N LEU A 106 -2.75 22.16 12.80
CA LEU A 106 -3.36 21.08 12.02
C LEU A 106 -4.84 20.97 12.36
N HIS A 107 -5.69 20.81 11.34
CA HIS A 107 -7.13 20.63 11.53
C HIS A 107 -7.74 19.66 10.50
N PRO A 108 -8.87 19.00 10.82
CA PRO A 108 -9.49 17.98 9.94
C PRO A 108 -9.92 18.48 8.56
N GLU A 109 -10.24 19.77 8.45
CA GLU A 109 -10.68 20.41 7.22
C GLU A 109 -9.54 20.98 6.36
N MET A 110 -8.28 20.77 6.77
CA MET A 110 -7.09 21.30 6.07
C MET A 110 -7.04 20.78 4.63
N GLN A 111 -6.96 21.71 3.69
CA GLN A 111 -6.90 21.37 2.26
C GLN A 111 -5.48 21.00 1.83
N LYS A 112 -5.34 20.32 0.69
CA LYS A 112 -4.03 19.87 0.19
C LYS A 112 -3.14 21.06 -0.17
N GLU A 113 -3.73 22.11 -0.72
CA GLU A 113 -3.03 23.33 -1.13
C GLU A 113 -2.49 24.08 0.09
N GLU A 114 -3.27 24.16 1.16
CA GLU A 114 -2.85 24.73 2.44
C GLU A 114 -1.68 23.94 3.04
N TRP A 115 -1.77 22.61 3.06
CA TRP A 115 -0.68 21.74 3.51
C TRP A 115 0.61 21.92 2.69
N ASN A 116 0.49 21.97 1.37
CA ASN A 116 1.63 22.19 0.48
C ASN A 116 2.30 23.55 0.76
N MET A 117 1.52 24.59 1.05
CA MET A 117 2.03 25.90 1.42
C MET A 117 2.76 25.87 2.76
N LEU A 118 2.25 25.14 3.75
CA LEU A 118 2.93 24.94 5.05
C LEU A 118 4.27 24.21 4.90
N CYS A 119 4.33 23.20 4.04
CA CYS A 119 5.56 22.41 3.81
C CYS A 119 6.52 23.04 2.80
N ARG A 120 6.15 24.17 2.19
CA ARG A 120 6.84 24.72 1.02
C ARG A 120 8.31 25.03 1.29
N THR A 121 8.60 25.71 2.40
CA THR A 121 9.97 26.09 2.78
C THR A 121 10.87 24.86 2.83
N ILE A 122 10.40 23.79 3.50
CA ILE A 122 11.15 22.54 3.65
C ILE A 122 11.32 21.84 2.30
N ASN A 123 10.27 21.78 1.49
CA ASN A 123 10.27 20.97 0.27
C ASN A 123 10.98 21.63 -0.92
N GLU A 124 11.00 22.96 -0.99
CA GLU A 124 11.51 23.70 -2.16
C GLU A 124 12.89 24.35 -1.93
N THR A 125 13.40 24.38 -0.70
CA THR A 125 14.70 25.00 -0.39
C THR A 125 15.82 23.97 -0.50
N GLU A 126 16.63 24.04 -1.56
CA GLU A 126 17.71 23.06 -1.84
C GLU A 126 18.78 22.93 -0.73
N ASN A 127 19.04 24.01 0.02
CA ASN A 127 20.07 24.07 1.06
C ASN A 127 19.55 24.74 2.34
N ILE A 128 18.39 24.30 2.83
CA ILE A 128 17.88 24.75 4.13
C ILE A 128 18.87 24.35 5.24
N SER A 129 19.13 25.26 6.18
CA SER A 129 19.99 24.95 7.33
C SER A 129 19.27 23.98 8.29
N ASP A 130 20.02 23.19 9.07
CA ASP A 130 19.42 22.29 10.06
C ASP A 130 18.55 23.06 11.08
N GLU A 131 18.97 24.26 11.45
CA GLU A 131 18.26 25.15 12.38
C GLU A 131 16.94 25.65 11.79
N ASP A 132 16.94 26.09 10.53
CA ASP A 132 15.73 26.54 9.83
C ASP A 132 14.79 25.36 9.55
N TYR A 133 15.34 24.21 9.18
CA TYR A 133 14.57 22.99 8.94
C TYR A 133 13.80 22.57 10.20
N GLU A 134 14.49 22.52 11.35
CA GLU A 134 13.86 22.24 12.65
C GLU A 134 12.84 23.32 13.02
N ALA A 135 13.13 24.59 12.78
CA ALA A 135 12.18 25.67 13.06
C ALA A 135 10.90 25.56 12.23
N GLU A 136 10.99 25.16 10.96
CA GLU A 136 9.83 24.92 10.10
C GLU A 136 9.04 23.68 10.54
N LEU A 137 9.70 22.57 10.88
CA LEU A 137 9.03 21.39 11.45
C LEU A 137 8.29 21.73 12.74
N GLY A 138 8.94 22.49 13.62
CA GLY A 138 8.37 23.00 14.86
C GLY A 138 7.09 23.80 14.65
N LYS A 139 7.02 24.63 13.60
CA LYS A 139 5.79 25.36 13.23
C LYS A 139 4.67 24.43 12.78
N ILE A 140 5.00 23.42 11.97
CA ILE A 140 4.02 22.48 11.38
C ILE A 140 3.43 21.56 12.44
N TYR A 141 4.28 21.00 13.31
CA TYR A 141 3.91 19.96 14.27
C TYR A 141 3.77 20.45 15.72
N SER A 142 3.69 21.76 15.92
CA SER A 142 3.37 22.37 17.22
C SER A 142 2.10 21.77 17.82
N GLY A 143 2.11 21.50 19.13
CA GLY A 143 0.94 20.97 19.83
C GLY A 143 0.54 19.55 19.44
N VAL A 144 1.42 18.76 18.82
CA VAL A 144 1.14 17.39 18.36
C VAL A 144 2.16 16.42 18.94
N LEU A 145 1.67 15.39 19.66
CA LEU A 145 2.51 14.38 20.31
C LEU A 145 2.44 13.05 19.55
N PRO A 146 3.56 12.49 19.06
CA PRO A 146 3.62 11.13 18.55
C PRO A 146 3.20 10.11 19.61
N ILE A 147 2.37 9.13 19.22
CA ILE A 147 1.83 8.10 20.11
C ILE A 147 1.95 6.68 19.55
N GLY A 148 2.47 6.48 18.33
CA GLY A 148 2.64 5.14 17.77
C GLY A 148 3.18 5.16 16.33
N SER A 149 3.89 4.10 15.94
CA SER A 149 4.32 3.90 14.54
C SER A 149 3.31 3.04 13.78
N GLN A 150 3.11 3.36 12.50
CA GLN A 150 2.38 2.52 11.55
C GLN A 150 3.32 1.70 10.65
N GLY A 151 4.64 1.91 10.77
CA GLY A 151 5.66 1.38 9.88
C GLY A 151 6.09 2.39 8.79
N CYS A 152 7.25 2.13 8.18
CA CYS A 152 7.88 3.07 7.24
C CYS A 152 8.00 4.48 7.87
N THR A 153 7.43 5.49 7.24
CA THR A 153 7.44 6.90 7.67
C THR A 153 6.13 7.32 8.33
N TYR A 154 5.17 6.41 8.49
CA TYR A 154 3.83 6.73 8.99
C TYR A 154 3.75 6.60 10.52
N ILE A 155 3.11 7.58 11.17
CA ILE A 155 2.90 7.61 12.61
C ILE A 155 1.47 7.99 12.98
N HIS A 156 1.06 7.61 14.19
CA HIS A 156 -0.09 8.15 14.88
C HIS A 156 0.39 9.25 15.83
N ALA A 157 -0.31 10.38 15.84
CA ALA A 157 -0.08 11.44 16.81
C ALA A 157 -1.39 11.90 17.42
N ILE A 158 -1.34 12.48 18.62
CA ILE A 158 -2.47 13.09 19.30
C ILE A 158 -2.29 14.60 19.35
N VAL A 159 -3.35 15.34 19.04
CA VAL A 159 -3.38 16.80 19.22
C VAL A 159 -3.48 17.12 20.70
N LEU A 160 -2.55 17.92 21.22
CA LEU A 160 -2.51 18.34 22.63
C LEU A 160 -3.22 19.66 22.90
N THR A 161 -3.13 20.61 21.96
CA THR A 161 -3.61 21.99 22.15
C THR A 161 -4.60 22.41 21.07
N GLY A 162 -5.42 23.42 21.37
CA GLY A 162 -6.42 23.95 20.44
C GLY A 162 -7.74 23.18 20.39
N PRO A 163 -8.64 23.53 19.44
CA PRO A 163 -10.02 23.05 19.42
C PRO A 163 -10.17 21.55 19.14
N TYR A 164 -9.13 20.92 18.58
CA TYR A 164 -9.12 19.49 18.25
C TYR A 164 -8.31 18.66 19.25
N ALA A 165 -7.95 19.22 20.41
CA ALA A 165 -7.22 18.52 21.46
C ALA A 165 -7.89 17.19 21.82
N GLY A 166 -7.09 16.12 21.83
CA GLY A 166 -7.51 14.75 22.07
C GLY A 166 -7.84 13.95 20.81
N LYS A 167 -7.96 14.57 19.62
CA LYS A 167 -8.10 13.83 18.35
C LYS A 167 -6.77 13.21 17.93
N VAL A 168 -6.89 12.07 17.23
CA VAL A 168 -5.75 11.38 16.61
C VAL A 168 -5.62 11.84 15.16
N VAL A 169 -4.38 12.09 14.75
CA VAL A 169 -4.00 12.42 13.38
C VAL A 169 -2.93 11.44 12.91
N ASN A 170 -3.13 10.88 11.73
CA ASN A 170 -2.13 10.06 11.04
C ASN A 170 -1.24 11.00 10.23
N LEU A 171 0.08 10.92 10.48
CA LEU A 171 1.10 11.73 9.84
C LEU A 171 2.08 10.85 9.08
N ASP A 172 2.79 11.48 8.15
CA ASP A 172 3.89 10.89 7.40
C ASP A 172 5.11 11.80 7.53
N LEU A 173 6.25 11.23 7.92
CA LEU A 173 7.52 11.94 8.03
C LEU A 173 8.03 12.43 6.66
N ASP A 174 7.57 11.81 5.57
CA ASP A 174 7.77 12.29 4.19
C ASP A 174 6.77 13.42 3.81
N ARG A 175 6.00 13.92 4.79
CA ARG A 175 5.09 15.07 4.69
C ARG A 175 3.97 14.87 3.67
N GLN A 176 3.45 13.65 3.53
CA GLN A 176 2.14 13.45 2.92
C GLN A 176 1.03 14.15 3.73
N HIS A 177 -0.07 14.49 3.05
CA HIS A 177 -1.17 15.25 3.62
C HIS A 177 -1.71 14.59 4.91
N PRO A 178 -1.85 15.33 6.03
CA PRO A 178 -2.24 14.77 7.32
C PRO A 178 -3.68 14.24 7.28
N LYS A 179 -3.89 13.07 7.89
CA LYS A 179 -5.21 12.42 7.92
C LYS A 179 -5.74 12.30 9.34
N PHE A 180 -6.64 13.20 9.71
CA PHE A 180 -7.38 13.08 10.97
C PHE A 180 -8.31 11.87 10.97
N THR A 181 -8.38 11.20 12.13
CA THR A 181 -9.32 10.09 12.35
C THR A 181 -10.76 10.61 12.48
N TYR A 182 -11.73 9.75 12.24
CA TYR A 182 -13.15 10.12 12.25
C TYR A 182 -13.70 10.28 13.68
N GLU A 183 -13.03 9.67 14.65
CA GLU A 183 -13.44 9.64 16.04
C GLU A 183 -13.18 10.98 16.73
N ASN A 184 -13.97 11.28 17.75
CA ASN A 184 -13.90 12.58 18.42
C ASN A 184 -12.66 12.73 19.28
N ASN A 185 -12.12 11.63 19.78
CA ASN A 185 -10.94 11.62 20.63
C ASN A 185 -10.22 10.26 20.59
N PHE A 186 -9.06 10.20 21.26
CA PHE A 186 -8.20 9.02 21.36
C PHE A 186 -8.91 7.78 21.91
N LEU A 187 -9.77 7.88 22.93
CA LEU A 187 -10.45 6.71 23.48
C LEU A 187 -11.49 6.15 22.51
N ASP A 188 -12.22 7.03 21.82
CA ASP A 188 -13.19 6.61 20.80
C ASP A 188 -12.47 5.88 19.64
N TRP A 189 -11.32 6.41 19.22
CA TRP A 189 -10.46 5.78 18.21
C TRP A 189 -9.91 4.43 18.68
N TYR A 190 -9.40 4.34 19.90
CA TYR A 190 -8.87 3.10 20.47
C TYR A 190 -9.97 2.05 20.69
N GLU A 191 -11.14 2.47 21.18
CA GLU A 191 -12.29 1.58 21.37
C GLU A 191 -12.81 1.04 20.03
N ARG A 192 -12.85 1.88 18.98
CA ARG A 192 -13.21 1.45 17.63
C ARG A 192 -12.22 0.43 17.07
N TRP A 193 -10.91 0.60 17.28
CA TRP A 193 -9.93 -0.41 16.87
C TRP A 193 -10.28 -1.78 17.44
N LEU A 194 -10.58 -1.84 18.74
CA LEU A 194 -11.00 -3.09 19.37
C LEU A 194 -12.31 -3.63 18.79
N ASP A 195 -13.29 -2.77 18.50
CA ASP A 195 -14.53 -3.21 17.84
C ASP A 195 -14.28 -3.86 16.49
N GLU A 196 -13.37 -3.32 15.67
CA GLU A 196 -13.03 -3.87 14.37
C GLU A 196 -12.12 -5.12 14.44
N VAL A 197 -11.34 -5.28 15.53
CA VAL A 197 -10.69 -6.56 15.83
C VAL A 197 -11.74 -7.61 16.20
N ILE A 198 -12.65 -7.27 17.12
CA ILE A 198 -13.68 -8.20 17.63
C ILE A 198 -14.65 -8.62 16.52
N SER A 199 -15.01 -7.71 15.61
CA SER A 199 -15.87 -8.03 14.46
C SER A 199 -15.19 -8.93 13.42
N GLY A 200 -13.85 -8.99 13.45
CA GLY A 200 -13.01 -9.64 12.45
C GLY A 200 -12.70 -8.77 11.23
N ASP A 201 -13.11 -7.49 11.21
CA ASP A 201 -12.84 -6.59 10.08
C ASP A 201 -11.35 -6.30 9.88
N LEU A 202 -10.53 -6.41 10.93
CA LEU A 202 -9.08 -6.23 10.86
C LEU A 202 -8.28 -7.54 10.72
N ILE A 203 -8.94 -8.71 10.78
CA ILE A 203 -8.28 -10.02 10.64
C ILE A 203 -8.22 -10.36 9.15
N LYS A 204 -7.11 -10.02 8.50
CA LYS A 204 -6.91 -10.17 7.04
C LYS A 204 -5.49 -10.60 6.73
N ASP A 205 -5.29 -11.30 5.61
CA ASP A 205 -3.97 -11.71 5.12
C ASP A 205 -3.17 -10.56 4.49
N THR A 206 -3.78 -9.37 4.36
CA THR A 206 -3.16 -8.16 3.85
C THR A 206 -3.09 -7.09 4.94
N PRO A 207 -2.09 -6.17 4.91
CA PRO A 207 -2.00 -5.08 5.86
C PRO A 207 -3.31 -4.28 5.92
N SER A 208 -3.89 -4.16 7.11
CA SER A 208 -5.11 -3.39 7.33
C SER A 208 -4.78 -1.94 7.68
N TRP A 209 -5.45 -0.99 7.03
CA TRP A 209 -5.23 0.45 7.20
C TRP A 209 -6.25 1.05 8.17
N PHE A 210 -6.20 0.63 9.44
CA PHE A 210 -7.11 1.14 10.47
C PHE A 210 -6.97 2.67 10.62
N GLY A 211 -8.10 3.36 10.83
CA GLY A 211 -8.13 4.81 11.03
C GLY A 211 -8.16 5.67 9.76
N TYR A 212 -8.05 5.08 8.56
CA TYR A 212 -8.13 5.82 7.28
C TYR A 212 -9.55 5.84 6.67
N SER A 213 -10.39 4.86 7.01
CA SER A 213 -11.81 4.81 6.65
C SER A 213 -12.70 5.11 7.84
N ILE A 214 -13.93 5.54 7.59
CA ILE A 214 -14.96 5.70 8.63
C ILE A 214 -15.39 4.35 9.21
N GLY A 215 -15.64 4.32 10.52
CA GLY A 215 -16.05 3.13 11.26
C GLY A 215 -17.56 2.94 11.34
N GLY A 216 -17.98 1.88 12.03
CA GLY A 216 -19.38 1.52 12.19
C GLY A 216 -19.79 0.30 11.37
N THR A 217 -21.02 -0.17 11.56
CA THR A 217 -21.57 -1.29 10.78
C THR A 217 -21.93 -0.84 9.38
N ASP A 218 -21.99 -1.78 8.44
CA ASP A 218 -22.43 -1.52 7.07
C ASP A 218 -23.84 -0.89 7.02
N LYS A 219 -24.74 -1.30 7.92
CA LYS A 219 -26.06 -0.68 8.08
C LYS A 219 -25.98 0.81 8.43
N ILE A 220 -25.21 1.19 9.45
CA ILE A 220 -25.08 2.58 9.89
C ILE A 220 -24.45 3.44 8.79
N LEU A 221 -23.43 2.92 8.12
CA LEU A 221 -22.78 3.60 7.01
C LEU A 221 -23.72 3.79 5.82
N LEU A 222 -24.56 2.80 5.53
CA LEU A 222 -25.56 2.90 4.47
C LEU A 222 -26.65 3.93 4.81
N GLU A 223 -27.15 3.94 6.05
CA GLU A 223 -28.09 4.97 6.53
C GLU A 223 -27.50 6.38 6.40
N ARG A 224 -26.20 6.55 6.74
CA ARG A 224 -25.48 7.81 6.59
C ARG A 224 -25.27 8.20 5.12
N PHE A 225 -25.00 7.24 4.24
CA PHE A 225 -24.89 7.47 2.80
C PHE A 225 -26.17 8.08 2.21
N PHE A 226 -27.34 7.63 2.66
CA PHE A 226 -28.62 8.16 2.19
C PHE A 226 -29.03 9.48 2.86
N SER A 227 -28.62 9.72 4.10
CA SER A 227 -29.03 10.93 4.84
C SER A 227 -28.19 12.16 4.49
N THR A 228 -27.00 11.99 3.91
CA THR A 228 -26.13 13.11 3.55
C THR A 228 -26.27 13.52 2.08
N THR A 229 -26.22 14.82 1.81
CA THR A 229 -26.12 15.38 0.45
C THR A 229 -24.67 15.67 0.05
N ASN A 230 -23.73 15.64 0.99
CA ASN A 230 -22.33 15.91 0.74
C ASN A 230 -21.65 14.69 0.09
N GLU A 231 -21.08 14.88 -1.11
CA GLU A 231 -20.50 13.80 -1.90
C GLU A 231 -19.29 13.14 -1.22
N LYS A 232 -18.41 13.92 -0.58
CA LYS A 232 -17.27 13.38 0.19
C LYS A 232 -17.76 12.46 1.31
N ASN A 233 -18.78 12.86 2.05
CA ASN A 233 -19.36 12.02 3.10
C ASN A 233 -19.98 10.73 2.55
N LYS A 234 -20.61 10.78 1.36
CA LYS A 234 -21.11 9.58 0.68
C LYS A 234 -19.96 8.62 0.34
N LEU A 235 -18.90 9.15 -0.25
CA LEU A 235 -17.70 8.38 -0.60
C LEU A 235 -17.05 7.76 0.64
N ASP A 236 -16.91 8.52 1.73
CA ASP A 236 -16.38 8.01 2.99
C ASP A 236 -17.22 6.84 3.51
N CYS A 237 -18.57 6.95 3.46
CA CYS A 237 -19.46 5.84 3.86
C CYS A 237 -19.22 4.59 3.01
N LEU A 238 -19.17 4.72 1.68
CA LEU A 238 -18.94 3.58 0.79
C LEU A 238 -17.55 2.96 0.99
N LYS A 239 -16.50 3.77 1.19
CA LYS A 239 -15.15 3.28 1.54
C LYS A 239 -15.12 2.58 2.89
N GLY A 240 -15.90 3.08 3.86
CA GLY A 240 -16.12 2.42 5.14
C GLY A 240 -16.75 1.03 4.98
N ILE A 241 -17.79 0.91 4.15
CA ILE A 241 -18.42 -0.39 3.82
C ILE A 241 -17.42 -1.29 3.08
N LEU A 242 -16.65 -0.74 2.14
CA LEU A 242 -15.66 -1.50 1.37
C LEU A 242 -14.57 -2.06 2.26
N SER A 243 -14.23 -1.38 3.35
CA SER A 243 -13.25 -1.87 4.33
C SER A 243 -13.72 -3.10 5.12
N LYS A 244 -15.02 -3.44 5.11
CA LYS A 244 -15.57 -4.55 5.88
C LYS A 244 -15.14 -5.93 5.40
N SER A 245 -15.09 -6.88 6.32
CA SER A 245 -14.85 -8.29 6.03
C SER A 245 -16.08 -8.95 5.39
N LYS A 246 -17.26 -8.56 5.86
CA LYS A 246 -18.58 -9.03 5.41
C LYS A 246 -19.60 -7.91 5.57
N ILE A 247 -20.66 -7.97 4.79
CA ILE A 247 -21.80 -7.05 4.87
C ILE A 247 -23.11 -7.82 4.83
N GLN A 248 -24.19 -7.19 5.28
CA GLN A 248 -25.51 -7.79 5.32
C GLN A 248 -26.10 -7.94 3.90
N PRO A 249 -26.90 -8.99 3.63
CA PRO A 249 -27.56 -9.15 2.32
C PRO A 249 -28.44 -7.95 1.93
N VAL A 250 -29.08 -7.29 2.91
CA VAL A 250 -29.86 -6.07 2.66
C VAL A 250 -28.97 -4.96 2.11
N THR A 251 -27.76 -4.77 2.64
CA THR A 251 -26.80 -3.78 2.17
C THR A 251 -26.41 -4.05 0.71
N ILE A 252 -26.16 -5.32 0.35
CA ILE A 252 -25.86 -5.72 -1.03
C ILE A 252 -27.01 -5.36 -1.97
N ASN A 253 -28.24 -5.74 -1.60
CA ASN A 253 -29.43 -5.48 -2.43
C ASN A 253 -29.70 -3.97 -2.59
N THR A 254 -29.44 -3.18 -1.56
CA THR A 254 -29.58 -1.72 -1.64
C THR A 254 -28.51 -1.11 -2.55
N ILE A 255 -27.24 -1.53 -2.43
CA ILE A 255 -26.15 -1.09 -3.31
C ILE A 255 -26.48 -1.42 -4.77
N GLU A 256 -26.94 -2.65 -5.04
CA GLU A 256 -27.37 -3.10 -6.37
C GLU A 256 -28.49 -2.21 -6.92
N GLY A 257 -29.50 -1.87 -6.11
CA GLY A 257 -30.61 -1.02 -6.53
C GLY A 257 -30.21 0.44 -6.81
N VAL A 258 -29.18 0.96 -6.15
CA VAL A 258 -28.69 2.34 -6.35
C VAL A 258 -27.69 2.45 -7.50
N TYR A 259 -26.99 1.36 -7.83
CA TYR A 259 -25.93 1.37 -8.85
C TYR A 259 -26.36 1.98 -10.21
N PRO A 260 -27.50 1.61 -10.83
CA PRO A 260 -27.88 2.12 -12.14
C PRO A 260 -28.02 3.66 -12.21
N GLU A 261 -28.53 4.27 -11.14
CA GLU A 261 -28.78 5.71 -11.04
C GLU A 261 -27.56 6.50 -10.52
N SER A 262 -26.52 5.81 -10.03
CA SER A 262 -25.30 6.45 -9.53
C SER A 262 -24.42 6.97 -10.67
N ALA A 263 -23.45 7.85 -10.41
CA ALA A 263 -22.49 8.32 -11.41
C ALA A 263 -21.12 8.60 -10.77
N GLY A 264 -20.11 8.88 -11.61
CA GLY A 264 -18.76 9.26 -11.16
C GLY A 264 -18.14 8.27 -10.19
N GLU A 265 -17.44 8.79 -9.19
CA GLU A 265 -16.72 8.01 -8.18
C GLU A 265 -17.67 7.14 -7.33
N ILE A 266 -18.89 7.60 -7.06
CA ILE A 266 -19.89 6.79 -6.35
C ILE A 266 -20.18 5.51 -7.12
N ARG A 267 -20.41 5.59 -8.44
CA ARG A 267 -20.66 4.41 -9.28
C ARG A 267 -19.47 3.44 -9.25
N ARG A 268 -18.24 3.96 -9.29
CA ARG A 268 -17.02 3.15 -9.24
C ARG A 268 -16.92 2.33 -7.95
N ILE A 269 -17.12 2.96 -6.79
CA ILE A 269 -17.03 2.28 -5.49
C ILE A 269 -18.20 1.32 -5.29
N LEU A 270 -19.41 1.64 -5.76
CA LEU A 270 -20.53 0.71 -5.74
C LEU A 270 -20.23 -0.55 -6.56
N LEU A 271 -19.56 -0.42 -7.72
CA LEU A 271 -19.10 -1.56 -8.52
C LEU A 271 -18.05 -2.41 -7.79
N GLU A 272 -17.09 -1.77 -7.12
CA GLU A 272 -16.11 -2.47 -6.26
C GLU A 272 -16.80 -3.25 -5.15
N LEU A 273 -17.75 -2.62 -4.44
CA LEU A 273 -18.54 -3.24 -3.38
C LEU A 273 -19.30 -4.47 -3.88
N LEU A 274 -19.99 -4.34 -5.03
CA LEU A 274 -20.69 -5.46 -5.64
C LEU A 274 -19.69 -6.56 -6.07
N THR A 275 -18.55 -6.21 -6.63
CA THR A 275 -17.54 -7.20 -7.05
C THR A 275 -17.01 -7.97 -5.85
N LYS A 276 -16.68 -7.25 -4.76
CA LYS A 276 -16.16 -7.82 -3.52
C LYS A 276 -17.16 -8.73 -2.80
N PHE A 277 -18.41 -8.31 -2.68
CA PHE A 277 -19.39 -8.98 -1.81
C PHE A 277 -20.44 -9.80 -2.57
N ALA A 278 -20.58 -9.60 -3.88
CA ALA A 278 -21.63 -10.20 -4.70
C ALA A 278 -21.23 -10.33 -6.18
N TYR A 279 -20.06 -10.91 -6.48
CA TYR A 279 -19.50 -11.02 -7.84
C TYR A 279 -20.49 -11.43 -8.93
N VAL A 280 -21.36 -12.42 -8.68
CA VAL A 280 -22.35 -12.88 -9.66
C VAL A 280 -23.32 -11.76 -10.07
N LYS A 281 -23.72 -10.90 -9.12
CA LYS A 281 -24.55 -9.71 -9.39
C LYS A 281 -23.75 -8.59 -10.05
N ALA A 282 -22.46 -8.47 -9.71
CA ALA A 282 -21.57 -7.46 -10.26
C ALA A 282 -21.20 -7.71 -11.74
N LYS A 283 -21.12 -8.97 -12.16
CA LYS A 283 -20.58 -9.35 -13.48
C LYS A 283 -21.26 -8.66 -14.66
N PRO A 284 -22.61 -8.60 -14.78
CA PRO A 284 -23.25 -7.85 -15.86
C PRO A 284 -22.86 -6.37 -15.84
N PHE A 285 -22.85 -5.74 -14.66
CA PHE A 285 -22.46 -4.33 -14.52
C PHE A 285 -21.00 -4.09 -14.88
N LEU A 286 -20.08 -5.00 -14.54
CA LEU A 286 -18.67 -4.91 -14.91
C LEU A 286 -18.50 -5.01 -16.43
N VAL A 287 -19.23 -5.92 -17.08
CA VAL A 287 -19.20 -6.08 -18.55
C VAL A 287 -19.72 -4.82 -19.23
N ASP A 288 -20.83 -4.25 -18.76
CA ASP A 288 -21.38 -3.02 -19.33
C ASP A 288 -20.46 -1.80 -19.10
N TYR A 289 -19.80 -1.75 -17.93
CA TYR A 289 -18.94 -0.64 -17.53
C TYR A 289 -17.56 -0.63 -18.23
N ILE A 290 -17.17 -1.72 -18.90
CA ILE A 290 -15.85 -1.83 -19.55
C ILE A 290 -15.61 -0.76 -20.62
N SER A 291 -16.68 -0.34 -21.30
CA SER A 291 -16.63 0.71 -22.33
C SER A 291 -16.42 2.11 -21.75
N ILE A 292 -16.67 2.27 -20.44
CA ILE A 292 -16.53 3.54 -19.71
C ILE A 292 -15.16 3.58 -19.05
N ASP A 293 -14.77 2.52 -18.34
CA ASP A 293 -13.50 2.44 -17.63
C ASP A 293 -12.99 1.00 -17.52
N ILE A 294 -12.25 0.57 -18.54
CA ILE A 294 -11.65 -0.77 -18.61
C ILE A 294 -10.60 -1.00 -17.50
N ALA A 295 -9.85 0.04 -17.10
CA ALA A 295 -8.85 -0.07 -16.06
C ALA A 295 -9.50 -0.43 -14.72
N HIS A 296 -10.56 0.29 -14.36
CA HIS A 296 -11.33 0.05 -13.15
C HIS A 296 -11.96 -1.34 -13.11
N VAL A 297 -12.50 -1.80 -14.25
CA VAL A 297 -13.10 -3.13 -14.36
C VAL A 297 -12.07 -4.22 -14.12
N PHE A 298 -10.91 -4.17 -14.79
CA PHE A 298 -9.87 -5.18 -14.58
C PHE A 298 -9.27 -5.12 -13.19
N GLN A 299 -9.12 -3.92 -12.60
CA GLN A 299 -8.73 -3.75 -11.21
C GLN A 299 -9.73 -4.40 -10.26
N CYS A 300 -11.04 -4.16 -10.43
CA CYS A 300 -12.10 -4.79 -9.62
C CYS A 300 -11.99 -6.31 -9.66
N VAL A 301 -11.90 -6.88 -10.86
CA VAL A 301 -11.83 -8.33 -11.06
C VAL A 301 -10.56 -8.90 -10.43
N PHE A 302 -9.39 -8.29 -10.68
CA PHE A 302 -8.14 -8.78 -10.11
C PHE A 302 -8.12 -8.67 -8.58
N THR A 303 -8.66 -7.59 -8.03
CA THR A 303 -8.62 -7.35 -6.58
C THR A 303 -9.57 -8.28 -5.83
N TYR A 304 -10.75 -8.54 -6.38
CA TYR A 304 -11.85 -9.16 -5.63
C TYR A 304 -12.36 -10.49 -6.21
N ALA A 305 -11.97 -10.85 -7.42
CA ALA A 305 -12.47 -12.03 -8.12
C ALA A 305 -11.40 -12.65 -9.04
N LYS A 306 -10.11 -12.57 -8.70
CA LYS A 306 -9.02 -13.08 -9.56
C LYS A 306 -9.09 -14.58 -9.82
N GLU A 307 -9.66 -15.34 -8.89
CA GLU A 307 -9.94 -16.76 -9.03
C GLU A 307 -10.99 -17.04 -10.13
N ARG A 308 -11.72 -16.01 -10.57
CA ARG A 308 -12.68 -16.03 -11.70
C ARG A 308 -12.08 -15.50 -13.00
N SER A 309 -10.79 -15.21 -13.05
CA SER A 309 -10.10 -14.64 -14.22
C SER A 309 -10.38 -15.39 -15.53
N ALA A 310 -10.49 -16.71 -15.50
CA ALA A 310 -10.81 -17.50 -16.68
C ALA A 310 -12.14 -17.11 -17.37
N GLU A 311 -13.13 -16.65 -16.61
CA GLU A 311 -14.42 -16.17 -17.14
C GLU A 311 -14.28 -14.86 -17.93
N TRP A 312 -13.19 -14.12 -17.69
CA TRP A 312 -12.91 -12.81 -18.29
C TRP A 312 -12.10 -12.89 -19.57
N ARG A 313 -11.60 -14.08 -19.93
CA ARG A 313 -10.79 -14.25 -21.14
C ARG A 313 -11.47 -13.75 -22.42
N PRO A 314 -12.73 -14.12 -22.74
CA PRO A 314 -13.37 -13.63 -23.96
C PRO A 314 -13.57 -12.10 -23.95
N ILE A 315 -13.80 -11.53 -22.77
CA ILE A 315 -13.98 -10.08 -22.60
C ILE A 315 -12.65 -9.37 -22.82
N ILE A 316 -11.55 -9.88 -22.25
CA ILE A 316 -10.20 -9.35 -22.47
C ILE A 316 -9.86 -9.42 -23.96
N GLU A 317 -9.98 -10.60 -24.59
CA GLU A 317 -9.66 -10.79 -26.00
C GLU A 317 -10.46 -9.84 -26.91
N ALA A 318 -11.75 -9.62 -26.62
CA ALA A 318 -12.59 -8.69 -27.39
C ALA A 318 -12.24 -7.21 -27.20
N ASN A 319 -11.59 -6.84 -26.09
CA ASN A 319 -11.31 -5.45 -25.72
C ASN A 319 -9.82 -5.09 -25.75
N MET A 320 -8.92 -6.01 -26.15
CA MET A 320 -7.47 -5.75 -26.20
C MET A 320 -7.11 -4.48 -27.00
N ALA A 321 -7.83 -4.23 -28.10
CA ALA A 321 -7.59 -3.06 -28.95
C ALA A 321 -7.96 -1.72 -28.29
N LEU A 322 -8.77 -1.73 -27.23
CA LEU A 322 -9.14 -0.54 -26.46
C LEU A 322 -8.09 -0.16 -25.41
N ILE A 323 -7.16 -1.06 -25.11
CA ILE A 323 -6.16 -0.84 -24.06
C ILE A 323 -5.03 0.06 -24.60
N ASN A 324 -5.04 1.32 -24.16
CA ASN A 324 -3.99 2.29 -24.43
C ASN A 324 -3.42 2.95 -23.16
N ASP A 325 -4.02 2.64 -22.01
CA ASP A 325 -3.63 3.14 -20.70
C ASP A 325 -2.75 2.11 -19.96
N PRO A 326 -1.61 2.54 -19.35
CA PRO A 326 -0.72 1.64 -18.63
C PRO A 326 -1.39 0.89 -17.47
N GLU A 327 -2.34 1.50 -16.77
CA GLU A 327 -3.02 0.88 -15.64
C GLU A 327 -3.99 -0.22 -16.09
N ALA A 328 -4.78 0.05 -17.13
CA ALA A 328 -5.61 -0.95 -17.79
C ALA A 328 -4.78 -2.16 -18.25
N PHE A 329 -3.66 -1.92 -18.90
CA PHE A 329 -2.80 -2.99 -19.38
C PHE A 329 -2.17 -3.80 -18.23
N ARG A 330 -1.76 -3.13 -17.14
CA ARG A 330 -1.22 -3.78 -15.95
C ARG A 330 -2.19 -4.77 -15.32
N PHE A 331 -3.44 -4.37 -15.08
CA PHE A 331 -4.44 -5.28 -14.53
C PHE A 331 -4.88 -6.35 -15.53
N CYS A 332 -4.92 -6.04 -16.84
CA CYS A 332 -5.12 -7.05 -17.88
C CYS A 332 -4.03 -8.13 -17.82
N ALA A 333 -2.76 -7.74 -17.78
CA ALA A 333 -1.63 -8.66 -17.68
C ALA A 333 -1.69 -9.51 -16.41
N TYR A 334 -2.03 -8.92 -15.26
CA TYR A 334 -2.21 -9.68 -14.02
C TYR A 334 -3.32 -10.73 -14.12
N LEU A 335 -4.46 -10.39 -14.72
CA LEU A 335 -5.53 -11.36 -14.96
C LEU A 335 -5.08 -12.50 -15.89
N LEU A 336 -4.35 -12.20 -16.97
CA LEU A 336 -3.82 -13.22 -17.88
C LEU A 336 -2.83 -14.16 -17.16
N ILE A 337 -1.97 -13.63 -16.30
CA ILE A 337 -1.03 -14.42 -15.48
C ILE A 337 -1.78 -15.39 -14.56
N GLU A 338 -2.84 -14.94 -13.90
CA GLU A 338 -3.66 -15.77 -13.00
C GLU A 338 -4.33 -16.96 -13.73
N MET A 339 -4.61 -16.84 -15.03
CA MET A 339 -5.24 -17.89 -15.84
C MET A 339 -4.32 -19.07 -16.19
N LYS A 340 -3.00 -18.93 -16.02
CA LYS A 340 -2.00 -20.00 -16.20
C LYS A 340 -2.07 -20.72 -17.56
N PHE A 341 -2.31 -19.97 -18.64
CA PHE A 341 -2.21 -20.47 -20.02
C PHE A 341 -1.12 -19.72 -20.79
N ASP A 342 -0.86 -20.15 -22.02
CA ASP A 342 0.02 -19.39 -22.92
C ASP A 342 -0.68 -18.15 -23.48
N PHE A 343 -0.60 -17.05 -22.73
CA PHE A 343 -1.15 -15.75 -23.11
C PHE A 343 -0.18 -14.90 -23.94
N GLY A 344 1.03 -15.40 -24.23
CA GLY A 344 2.07 -14.63 -24.91
C GLY A 344 1.61 -13.99 -26.24
N PRO A 345 0.80 -14.65 -27.09
CA PRO A 345 0.29 -14.03 -28.32
C PRO A 345 -0.57 -12.78 -28.07
N LEU A 346 -1.25 -12.70 -26.91
CA LEU A 346 -2.05 -11.53 -26.54
C LEU A 346 -1.19 -10.36 -26.08
N ILE A 347 -0.02 -10.64 -25.50
CA ILE A 347 0.91 -9.62 -24.95
C ILE A 347 1.87 -9.10 -26.02
N LEU A 348 2.25 -9.92 -27.01
CA LEU A 348 3.23 -9.56 -28.03
C LEU A 348 2.99 -8.19 -28.71
N PRO A 349 1.75 -7.78 -29.06
CA PRO A 349 1.53 -6.47 -29.67
C PRO A 349 1.97 -5.28 -28.79
N PHE A 350 2.03 -5.45 -27.46
CA PHE A 350 2.30 -4.38 -26.50
C PHE A 350 3.79 -4.11 -26.28
N ILE A 351 4.68 -5.00 -26.74
CA ILE A 351 6.14 -4.79 -26.57
C ILE A 351 6.69 -3.66 -27.45
N THR A 352 5.94 -3.26 -28.48
CA THR A 352 6.29 -2.18 -29.41
C THR A 352 5.45 -0.91 -29.23
N PHE A 353 4.64 -0.83 -28.17
CA PHE A 353 3.88 0.39 -27.87
C PHE A 353 4.81 1.55 -27.54
N ASP A 354 4.34 2.77 -27.81
CA ASP A 354 5.12 3.98 -27.50
C ASP A 354 5.29 4.19 -26.00
N ASP A 355 4.26 3.84 -25.22
CA ASP A 355 4.26 3.99 -23.78
C ASP A 355 5.28 3.05 -23.11
N ARG A 356 6.12 3.64 -22.26
CA ARG A 356 7.20 2.95 -21.57
C ARG A 356 6.67 1.90 -20.58
N ASP A 357 5.64 2.22 -19.82
CA ASP A 357 5.16 1.41 -18.70
C ASP A 357 4.30 0.24 -19.21
N ILE A 358 3.61 0.42 -20.34
CA ILE A 358 3.01 -0.69 -21.11
C ILE A 358 4.08 -1.69 -21.53
N LYS A 359 5.18 -1.24 -22.14
CA LYS A 359 6.27 -2.14 -22.57
C LYS A 359 6.90 -2.88 -21.39
N VAL A 360 7.19 -2.17 -20.29
CA VAL A 360 7.73 -2.79 -19.05
C VAL A 360 6.79 -3.90 -18.56
N THR A 361 5.49 -3.62 -18.51
CA THR A 361 4.47 -4.61 -18.12
C THR A 361 4.42 -5.79 -19.09
N ALA A 362 4.55 -5.56 -20.38
CA ALA A 362 4.52 -6.60 -21.41
C ALA A 362 5.71 -7.56 -21.27
N PHE A 363 6.91 -7.03 -21.07
CA PHE A 363 8.10 -7.84 -20.82
C PHE A 363 8.02 -8.60 -19.50
N TYR A 364 7.53 -7.97 -18.43
CA TYR A 364 7.26 -8.65 -17.17
C TYR A 364 6.33 -9.85 -17.38
N ALA A 365 5.18 -9.65 -18.03
CA ALA A 365 4.19 -10.71 -18.25
C ALA A 365 4.73 -11.85 -19.12
N LEU A 366 5.46 -11.55 -20.20
CA LEU A 366 6.13 -12.60 -20.99
C LEU A 366 7.19 -13.35 -20.16
N GLY A 367 7.86 -12.66 -19.25
CA GLY A 367 8.86 -13.23 -18.34
C GLY A 367 8.30 -14.22 -17.32
N THR A 368 7.00 -14.17 -17.01
CA THR A 368 6.33 -15.11 -16.10
C THR A 368 5.88 -16.41 -16.79
N LEU A 369 5.91 -16.49 -18.12
CA LEU A 369 5.48 -17.67 -18.86
C LEU A 369 6.49 -18.83 -18.68
N SER A 370 5.96 -20.04 -18.44
CA SER A 370 6.80 -21.25 -18.34
C SER A 370 7.47 -21.61 -19.66
N ASN A 371 6.83 -21.27 -20.79
CA ASN A 371 7.34 -21.46 -22.15
C ASN A 371 8.03 -20.20 -22.72
N LYS A 372 8.43 -19.23 -21.87
CA LYS A 372 8.99 -17.93 -22.29
C LYS A 372 10.15 -18.00 -23.28
N ARG A 373 10.88 -19.12 -23.34
CA ARG A 373 11.94 -19.37 -24.33
C ARG A 373 11.47 -19.21 -25.78
N GLN A 374 10.21 -19.47 -26.10
CA GLN A 374 9.69 -19.27 -27.46
C GLN A 374 9.58 -17.78 -27.86
N TYR A 375 9.67 -16.87 -26.89
CA TYR A 375 9.59 -15.41 -27.09
C TYR A 375 10.97 -14.72 -27.03
N VAL A 376 12.07 -15.44 -27.22
CA VAL A 376 13.43 -14.87 -27.23
C VAL A 376 13.56 -13.66 -28.17
N ASP A 377 12.98 -13.73 -29.37
CA ASP A 377 13.06 -12.64 -30.34
C ASP A 377 12.28 -11.38 -29.84
N ALA A 378 11.21 -11.56 -29.05
CA ALA A 378 10.53 -10.46 -28.38
C ALA A 378 11.42 -9.81 -27.32
N PHE A 379 12.07 -10.61 -26.46
CA PHE A 379 13.00 -10.07 -25.45
C PHE A 379 14.19 -9.34 -26.08
N ILE A 380 14.73 -9.86 -27.19
CA ILE A 380 15.78 -9.19 -27.96
C ILE A 380 15.34 -7.78 -28.38
N THR A 381 14.10 -7.61 -28.85
CA THR A 381 13.54 -6.29 -29.16
C THR A 381 13.62 -5.34 -27.95
N GLY A 382 13.30 -5.84 -26.75
CA GLY A 382 13.37 -5.07 -25.51
C GLY A 382 14.78 -4.66 -25.10
N LEU A 383 15.80 -5.48 -25.38
CA LEU A 383 17.21 -5.14 -25.11
C LEU A 383 17.69 -3.93 -25.94
N HIS A 384 17.07 -3.68 -27.10
CA HIS A 384 17.40 -2.57 -27.98
C HIS A 384 16.53 -1.33 -27.74
N ASP A 385 15.63 -1.34 -26.75
CA ASP A 385 14.75 -0.21 -26.48
C ASP A 385 15.53 1.02 -25.98
N LYS A 386 15.06 2.22 -26.34
CA LYS A 386 15.65 3.50 -25.90
C LYS A 386 15.54 3.71 -24.39
N SER A 387 14.53 3.14 -23.74
CA SER A 387 14.29 3.26 -22.30
C SER A 387 15.06 2.22 -21.51
N ASN A 388 15.93 2.68 -20.60
CA ASN A 388 16.67 1.79 -19.69
C ASN A 388 15.74 0.92 -18.84
N LYS A 389 14.57 1.43 -18.43
CA LYS A 389 13.56 0.65 -17.70
C LYS A 389 13.00 -0.52 -18.52
N VAL A 390 12.84 -0.34 -19.83
CA VAL A 390 12.34 -1.40 -20.73
C VAL A 390 13.44 -2.45 -20.94
N VAL A 391 14.68 -2.01 -21.16
CA VAL A 391 15.86 -2.89 -21.22
C VAL A 391 16.00 -3.71 -19.94
N HIS A 392 15.88 -3.07 -18.77
CA HIS A 392 15.93 -3.71 -17.47
C HIS A 392 14.84 -4.79 -17.34
N ALA A 393 13.59 -4.48 -17.70
CA ALA A 393 12.49 -5.45 -17.68
C ALA A 393 12.72 -6.63 -18.64
N ALA A 394 13.26 -6.39 -19.84
CA ALA A 394 13.61 -7.44 -20.79
C ALA A 394 14.75 -8.35 -20.26
N LEU A 395 15.76 -7.78 -19.63
CA LEU A 395 16.83 -8.54 -18.96
C LEU A 395 16.28 -9.40 -17.82
N GLN A 396 15.36 -8.88 -17.00
CA GLN A 396 14.70 -9.66 -15.95
C GLN A 396 13.88 -10.80 -16.53
N ALA A 397 13.10 -10.55 -17.58
CA ALA A 397 12.28 -11.56 -18.25
C ALA A 397 13.13 -12.73 -18.82
N LEU A 398 14.35 -12.44 -19.26
CA LEU A 398 15.33 -13.41 -19.77
C LEU A 398 15.98 -14.30 -18.71
N GLU A 399 15.64 -14.16 -17.41
CA GLU A 399 16.14 -15.07 -16.38
C GLU A 399 15.90 -16.54 -16.74
N ASN A 400 16.98 -17.35 -16.69
CA ASN A 400 16.98 -18.77 -17.06
C ASN A 400 16.64 -19.07 -18.54
N VAL A 401 16.72 -18.07 -19.42
CA VAL A 401 16.51 -18.25 -20.87
C VAL A 401 17.85 -18.27 -21.60
N LYS A 402 18.32 -19.48 -21.93
CA LYS A 402 19.54 -19.68 -22.72
C LYS A 402 19.25 -19.82 -24.21
N ASP A 403 19.73 -18.85 -24.98
CA ASP A 403 19.78 -18.87 -26.44
C ASP A 403 21.11 -18.29 -26.93
N ARG A 404 21.70 -18.86 -27.99
CA ARG A 404 22.97 -18.39 -28.55
C ARG A 404 22.84 -17.00 -29.19
N LYS A 405 21.66 -16.65 -29.71
CA LYS A 405 21.39 -15.32 -30.29
C LYS A 405 21.62 -14.18 -29.30
N LEU A 406 21.37 -14.42 -28.01
CA LEU A 406 21.44 -13.40 -26.95
C LEU A 406 22.86 -12.87 -26.72
N ILE A 407 23.90 -13.66 -26.97
CA ILE A 407 25.29 -13.25 -26.70
C ILE A 407 25.71 -12.02 -27.51
N ALA A 408 25.30 -11.95 -28.78
CA ALA A 408 25.58 -10.78 -29.61
C ALA A 408 24.90 -9.52 -29.04
N HIS A 409 23.62 -9.64 -28.67
CA HIS A 409 22.85 -8.52 -28.11
C HIS A 409 23.31 -8.10 -26.72
N TYR A 410 23.79 -9.04 -25.91
CA TYR A 410 24.43 -8.73 -24.62
C TYR A 410 25.74 -7.96 -24.79
N ARG A 411 26.51 -8.24 -25.86
CA ARG A 411 27.71 -7.46 -26.20
C ARG A 411 27.33 -6.05 -26.61
N ASP A 412 26.38 -5.90 -27.55
CA ASP A 412 25.88 -4.58 -27.98
C ASP A 412 25.40 -3.74 -26.79
N LEU A 413 24.72 -4.40 -25.84
CA LEU A 413 24.24 -3.75 -24.62
C LEU A 413 25.39 -3.35 -23.68
N ALA A 414 26.39 -4.21 -23.49
CA ALA A 414 27.58 -3.89 -22.68
C ALA A 414 28.40 -2.73 -23.25
N ASP A 415 28.37 -2.54 -24.58
CA ASP A 415 29.02 -1.42 -25.26
C ASP A 415 28.21 -0.12 -25.12
N ARG A 416 26.87 -0.21 -25.18
CA ARG A 416 25.96 0.93 -24.94
C ARG A 416 26.04 1.47 -23.51
N PHE A 417 26.35 0.63 -22.52
CA PHE A 417 26.42 0.99 -21.11
C PHE A 417 27.85 0.85 -20.57
N PRO A 418 28.69 1.90 -20.66
CA PRO A 418 30.06 1.85 -20.13
C PRO A 418 30.11 1.84 -18.60
N VAL A 419 29.08 2.40 -17.95
CA VAL A 419 28.90 2.46 -16.49
C VAL A 419 27.46 2.04 -16.13
N GLU A 420 27.26 1.61 -14.89
CA GLU A 420 25.95 1.20 -14.39
C GLU A 420 24.93 2.35 -14.48
N GLN A 421 23.73 2.05 -14.99
CA GLN A 421 22.59 2.95 -15.10
C GLN A 421 21.31 2.14 -14.97
N ASP A 422 20.41 2.57 -14.09
CA ASP A 422 19.07 1.99 -13.93
C ASP A 422 19.03 0.45 -13.76
N PHE A 423 20.06 -0.11 -13.10
CA PHE A 423 20.23 -1.54 -12.85
C PHE A 423 20.43 -2.41 -14.11
N VAL A 424 20.79 -1.80 -15.25
CA VAL A 424 20.97 -2.51 -16.52
C VAL A 424 22.20 -3.42 -16.48
N LEU A 425 23.38 -2.93 -16.09
CA LEU A 425 24.59 -3.77 -16.13
C LEU A 425 24.56 -4.86 -15.07
N VAL A 426 24.03 -4.57 -13.87
CA VAL A 426 23.82 -5.55 -12.81
C VAL A 426 22.96 -6.72 -13.33
N ASN A 427 21.84 -6.45 -14.02
CA ASN A 427 21.00 -7.51 -14.57
C ASN A 427 21.66 -8.21 -15.77
N LEU A 428 22.41 -7.49 -16.60
CA LEU A 428 23.19 -8.09 -17.69
C LEU A 428 24.23 -9.08 -17.16
N GLN A 429 24.94 -8.73 -16.09
CA GLN A 429 25.90 -9.63 -15.42
C GLN A 429 25.21 -10.91 -14.92
N LEU A 430 24.00 -10.80 -14.36
CA LEU A 430 23.21 -11.98 -13.96
C LEU A 430 22.93 -12.88 -15.16
N ARG A 431 22.53 -12.31 -16.31
CA ARG A 431 22.30 -13.08 -17.54
C ARG A 431 23.58 -13.72 -18.08
N LEU A 432 24.71 -13.02 -18.06
CA LEU A 432 25.99 -13.56 -18.52
C LEU A 432 26.52 -14.69 -17.65
N LYS A 433 26.30 -14.60 -16.32
CA LYS A 433 26.67 -15.65 -15.37
C LYS A 433 26.00 -16.98 -15.72
N GLU A 434 24.79 -16.96 -16.27
CA GLU A 434 24.11 -18.17 -16.73
C GLU A 434 24.88 -18.88 -17.85
N TYR A 435 25.70 -18.16 -18.62
CA TYR A 435 26.59 -18.70 -19.66
C TYR A 435 28.04 -18.93 -19.19
N GLY A 436 28.34 -18.64 -17.92
CA GLY A 436 29.73 -18.64 -17.42
C GLY A 436 30.57 -17.47 -17.95
N LEU A 437 29.92 -16.40 -18.42
CA LEU A 437 30.56 -15.21 -18.96
C LEU A 437 30.54 -14.05 -17.96
N THR A 438 31.44 -13.10 -18.15
CA THR A 438 31.51 -11.80 -17.46
C THR A 438 31.42 -10.65 -18.47
N LEU A 439 31.20 -9.42 -17.99
CA LEU A 439 31.27 -8.24 -18.88
C LEU A 439 32.64 -8.12 -19.56
N ASP A 440 33.72 -8.40 -18.84
CA ASP A 440 35.08 -8.36 -19.40
C ASP A 440 35.26 -9.39 -20.52
N SER A 441 34.73 -10.61 -20.34
CA SER A 441 34.80 -11.67 -21.35
C SER A 441 34.07 -11.33 -22.65
N LEU A 442 33.11 -10.39 -22.63
CA LEU A 442 32.44 -9.91 -23.85
C LEU A 442 33.23 -8.82 -24.59
N ARG A 443 34.03 -8.03 -23.86
CA ARG A 443 34.79 -6.88 -24.36
C ARG A 443 36.15 -7.29 -24.95
N THR A 444 36.69 -8.45 -24.59
CA THR A 444 37.83 -9.06 -25.26
C THR A 444 37.38 -10.08 -26.32
N PRO A 445 37.79 -9.94 -27.60
CA PRO A 445 37.54 -10.98 -28.60
C PRO A 445 38.46 -12.18 -28.31
N GLN A 446 37.95 -13.15 -27.56
CA GLN A 446 38.52 -14.50 -27.51
C GLN A 446 37.52 -15.44 -28.17
N ASP A 447 38.02 -16.29 -29.07
CA ASP A 447 37.25 -17.31 -29.80
C ASP A 447 36.42 -18.16 -28.82
N ILE A 448 35.12 -17.91 -28.77
CA ILE A 448 34.19 -18.63 -27.90
C ILE A 448 33.92 -20.01 -28.52
N TYR A 449 34.69 -21.02 -28.09
CA TYR A 449 34.33 -22.42 -28.31
C TYR A 449 33.14 -22.78 -27.41
N LEU A 450 31.93 -22.75 -27.96
CA LEU A 450 30.79 -23.43 -27.36
C LEU A 450 30.98 -24.94 -27.59
N GLU A 451 31.25 -25.70 -26.52
CA GLU A 451 31.27 -27.16 -26.57
C GLU A 451 30.03 -27.69 -27.32
N GLN A 452 30.27 -28.39 -28.42
CA GLN A 452 29.22 -29.14 -29.10
C GLN A 452 28.84 -30.35 -28.24
N PRO A 453 27.57 -30.77 -28.21
CA PRO A 453 27.21 -32.02 -27.56
C PRO A 453 27.93 -33.15 -28.32
N SER A 454 28.81 -33.87 -27.61
CA SER A 454 29.58 -34.97 -28.18
C SER A 454 28.62 -35.96 -28.86
N LYS A 455 28.64 -36.02 -30.19
CA LYS A 455 28.11 -37.17 -30.93
C LYS A 455 28.98 -38.37 -30.54
N LYS A 456 28.48 -39.21 -29.64
CA LYS A 456 29.04 -40.55 -29.39
C LYS A 456 28.83 -41.38 -30.66
N TRP A 457 29.82 -41.36 -31.55
CA TRP A 457 30.01 -42.41 -32.54
C TRP A 457 30.65 -43.60 -31.82
N PHE A 458 29.86 -44.64 -31.56
CA PHE A 458 30.38 -45.98 -31.30
C PHE A 458 30.63 -46.65 -32.65
N GLN A 459 31.87 -47.04 -32.95
CA GLN A 459 32.15 -48.24 -33.73
C GLN A 459 33.50 -48.88 -33.34
N PHE A 460 33.35 -50.07 -32.73
CA PHE A 460 34.11 -51.33 -32.85
C PHE A 460 35.65 -51.36 -32.85
N TRP A 461 36.23 -52.26 -32.02
CA TRP A 461 36.88 -53.53 -32.45
C TRP A 461 37.39 -54.34 -31.24
N LYS A 462 36.67 -55.39 -30.83
CA LYS A 462 37.12 -56.80 -30.77
C LYS A 462 35.96 -57.72 -30.36
#